data_AF-A0A076HC82-F1
#
_entry.id   AF-A0A076HC82-F1
#
_cell.length_a   1.000
_cell.length_b   1.000
_cell.length_c   1.000
_cell.angle_alpha   90.00
_cell.angle_beta   90.00
_cell.angle_gamma   90.00
#
_symmetry.space_group_name_H-M   'P 1'
#
loop_
_entity.id
_entity.type
_entity.pdbx_description
1 polymer ?
#
loop_
_entity_poly.entity_id
_entity_poly.type
_entity_poly.pdbx_seq_one_letter_code
_entity_poly.pdbx_strand_id
1 'polypeptide(L)'
;MAGKILFPVAIAASRQDSADQSVFRQYLSCVVRQMIEESQRDGRRLLISSERLAQTNFSIWAKKRNFSKSVVTTFPVYELCRAFLDASGQKPQVIVVLREPISYLRSNYIRMCEMRKKHGNSCLSADRFVARQARCEKAHPGTSALTAAMHQSFVSALEAVAEVKAVGFREQIASSDLCSLFGLEGEPGFSFAQFPRENRFTEMADDEATIERLITETLAKKGFLDRLHAEQRYE
;
A
#
# COMPACT_ATOMS: atom_id res chain seq x y z
N MET A 1 1.16 16.47 22.30
CA MET A 1 2.25 15.47 22.39
C MET A 1 2.35 14.77 21.04
N ALA A 2 3.50 14.82 20.39
CA ALA A 2 3.71 14.12 19.12
C ALA A 2 3.60 12.61 19.35
N GLY A 3 2.71 11.94 18.61
CA GLY A 3 2.55 10.49 18.71
C GLY A 3 3.90 9.80 18.48
N LYS A 4 4.32 8.95 19.42
CA LYS A 4 5.51 8.11 19.23
C LYS A 4 5.24 7.23 18.01
N ILE A 5 6.03 7.44 16.97
CA ILE A 5 5.97 6.71 15.71
C ILE A 5 6.42 5.27 16.01
N LEU A 6 5.48 4.35 16.30
CA LEU A 6 5.69 2.89 16.45
C LEU A 6 6.06 2.20 15.12
N PHE A 7 6.02 2.97 14.05
CA PHE A 7 6.18 2.62 12.65
C PHE A 7 7.55 2.04 12.19
N PRO A 8 8.71 2.25 12.85
CA PRO A 8 9.99 1.73 12.37
C PRO A 8 10.10 0.20 12.48
N VAL A 9 9.38 -0.43 13.42
CA VAL A 9 9.57 -1.86 13.76
C VAL A 9 8.85 -2.79 12.78
N ALA A 10 7.62 -2.50 12.36
CA ALA A 10 6.91 -3.31 11.36
C ALA A 10 7.62 -3.31 9.99
N ILE A 11 8.27 -2.20 9.64
CA ILE A 11 9.09 -2.09 8.42
C ILE A 11 10.48 -2.69 8.60
N ALA A 12 11.07 -2.61 9.80
CA ALA A 12 12.32 -3.32 10.09
C ALA A 12 12.10 -4.84 9.99
N ALA A 13 10.96 -5.36 10.47
CA ALA A 13 10.58 -6.75 10.37
C ALA A 13 10.33 -7.19 8.90
N SER A 14 9.76 -6.31 8.06
CA SER A 14 9.63 -6.58 6.61
C SER A 14 10.93 -6.40 5.83
N ARG A 15 11.99 -5.85 6.46
CA ARG A 15 13.31 -5.60 5.85
C ARG A 15 14.39 -6.56 6.32
N GLN A 16 14.17 -7.28 7.42
CA GLN A 16 15.07 -8.37 7.78
C GLN A 16 14.87 -9.49 6.76
N ASP A 17 15.89 -9.73 5.95
CA ASP A 17 16.07 -10.90 5.06
C ASP A 17 16.09 -12.23 5.86
N SER A 18 15.65 -12.24 7.13
CA SER A 18 15.57 -13.44 7.96
C SER A 18 14.36 -14.27 7.54
N ALA A 19 14.70 -15.45 7.05
CA ALA A 19 13.87 -16.53 6.53
C ALA A 19 12.73 -17.04 7.43
N ASP A 20 12.44 -16.41 8.56
CA ASP A 20 11.62 -17.00 9.60
C ASP A 20 10.31 -16.22 9.82
N GLN A 21 9.23 -16.74 9.23
CA GLN A 21 7.88 -16.22 9.44
C GLN A 21 7.50 -16.18 10.92
N SER A 22 8.05 -17.09 11.75
CA SER A 22 7.77 -17.09 13.19
C SER A 22 8.36 -15.85 13.87
N VAL A 23 9.58 -15.46 13.49
CA VAL A 23 10.26 -14.27 14.00
C VAL A 23 9.53 -13.00 13.55
N PHE A 24 9.11 -12.92 12.29
CA PHE A 24 8.30 -11.80 11.79
C PHE A 24 6.97 -11.65 12.57
N ARG A 25 6.25 -12.77 12.78
CA ARG A 25 5.01 -12.80 13.57
C ARG A 25 5.23 -12.42 15.03
N GLN A 26 6.33 -12.86 15.64
CA GLN A 26 6.69 -12.49 17.01
C GLN A 26 6.92 -10.98 17.12
N TYR A 27 7.69 -10.38 16.20
CA TYR A 27 7.90 -8.93 16.18
C TYR A 27 6.58 -8.16 15.99
N LEU A 28 5.74 -8.61 15.07
CA LEU A 28 4.41 -8.03 14.85
C LEU A 28 3.54 -8.10 16.11
N SER A 29 3.55 -9.24 16.80
CA SER A 29 2.81 -9.41 18.05
C SER A 29 3.29 -8.46 19.14
N CYS A 30 4.61 -8.24 19.25
CA CYS A 30 5.17 -7.25 20.19
C CYS A 30 4.73 -5.81 19.84
N VAL A 31 4.76 -5.44 18.56
CA VAL A 31 4.32 -4.11 18.10
C VAL A 31 2.84 -3.89 18.40
N VAL A 32 2.00 -4.87 18.08
CA VAL A 32 0.55 -4.81 18.35
C VAL A 32 0.26 -4.71 19.83
N ARG A 33 0.94 -5.51 20.67
CA ARG A 33 0.77 -5.44 22.13
C ARG A 33 1.10 -4.05 22.65
N GLN A 34 2.22 -3.48 22.18
CA GLN A 34 2.60 -2.12 22.54
C GLN A 34 1.57 -1.09 22.07
N MET A 35 1.00 -1.23 20.87
CA MET A 35 -0.10 -0.37 20.41
C MET A 35 -1.31 -0.45 21.33
N ILE A 36 -1.72 -1.66 21.74
CA ILE A 36 -2.86 -1.85 22.63
C ILE A 36 -2.59 -1.21 24.00
N GLU A 37 -1.43 -1.47 24.59
CA GLU A 37 -1.03 -0.92 25.89
C GLU A 37 -1.00 0.63 25.87
N GLU A 38 -0.44 1.23 24.82
CA GLU A 38 -0.39 2.68 24.66
C GLU A 38 -1.78 3.29 24.46
N SER A 39 -2.64 2.65 23.65
CA SER A 39 -4.02 3.09 23.44
C SER A 39 -4.84 3.07 24.74
N GLN A 40 -4.67 2.00 25.54
CA GLN A 40 -5.34 1.85 26.83
C GLN A 40 -4.85 2.87 27.86
N ARG A 41 -3.52 3.07 27.95
CA ARG A 41 -2.92 4.03 28.88
C ARG A 41 -3.38 5.46 28.62
N ASP A 42 -3.42 5.85 27.35
CA ASP A 42 -3.74 7.23 26.97
C ASP A 42 -5.27 7.44 26.81
N GLY A 43 -6.07 6.37 26.89
CA GLY A 43 -7.52 6.40 26.72
C GLY A 43 -7.98 6.84 25.33
N ARG A 44 -7.12 6.72 24.32
CA ARG A 44 -7.32 7.27 22.96
C ARG A 44 -7.11 6.20 21.89
N ARG A 45 -7.84 6.33 20.78
CA ARG A 45 -7.61 5.52 19.58
C ARG A 45 -6.26 5.90 18.95
N LEU A 46 -5.49 4.90 18.53
CA LEU A 46 -4.24 5.13 17.81
C LEU A 46 -4.50 5.20 16.30
N LEU A 47 -4.08 6.30 15.68
CA LEU A 47 -4.08 6.44 14.23
C LEU A 47 -2.70 6.08 13.67
N ILE A 48 -2.64 5.06 12.81
CA ILE A 48 -1.44 4.71 12.06
C ILE A 48 -1.69 5.03 10.59
N SER A 49 -0.96 6.00 10.06
CA SER A 49 -0.98 6.33 8.65
C SER A 49 0.34 5.99 8.00
N SER A 50 0.31 5.06 7.03
CA SER A 50 1.43 4.92 6.11
C SER A 50 1.13 4.16 4.83
N GLU A 51 1.60 4.75 3.73
CA GLU A 51 1.76 4.12 2.43
C GLU A 51 2.58 2.81 2.42
N ARG A 52 3.55 2.61 3.34
CA ARG A 52 4.37 1.38 3.33
C ARG A 52 3.59 0.16 3.77
N LEU A 53 2.47 0.34 4.47
CA LEU A 53 1.59 -0.76 4.85
C LEU A 53 0.88 -1.37 3.64
N ALA A 54 0.70 -0.58 2.57
CA ALA A 54 0.14 -1.02 1.30
C ALA A 54 1.23 -1.28 0.23
N GLN A 55 2.48 -1.51 0.64
CA GLN A 55 3.60 -1.77 -0.28
C GLN A 55 4.39 -3.00 0.15
N THR A 56 4.79 -3.81 -0.83
CA THR A 56 5.77 -4.88 -0.65
C THR A 56 7.05 -4.56 -1.44
N ASN A 57 8.12 -5.31 -1.20
CA ASN A 57 9.31 -5.23 -2.05
C ASN A 57 9.00 -5.55 -3.52
N PHE A 58 8.01 -6.42 -3.79
CA PHE A 58 7.58 -6.72 -5.16
C PHE A 58 6.79 -5.57 -5.77
N SER A 59 5.85 -4.97 -5.03
CA SER A 59 5.05 -3.86 -5.54
C SER A 59 5.91 -2.63 -5.87
N ILE A 60 6.99 -2.39 -5.12
CA ILE A 60 7.92 -1.28 -5.39
C ILE A 60 8.97 -1.64 -6.46
N TRP A 61 9.70 -2.75 -6.29
CA TRP A 61 10.93 -3.00 -7.06
C TRP A 61 10.80 -4.04 -8.16
N ALA A 62 9.80 -4.92 -8.06
CA ALA A 62 9.60 -6.07 -8.93
C ALA A 62 10.88 -6.94 -9.10
N LYS A 63 11.71 -7.03 -8.05
CA LYS A 63 12.93 -7.86 -8.03
C LYS A 63 12.55 -9.29 -7.63
N LYS A 64 12.69 -10.24 -8.55
CA LYS A 64 12.82 -11.66 -8.21
C LYS A 64 14.23 -11.86 -7.67
N ARG A 65 14.41 -12.04 -6.35
CA ARG A 65 15.54 -12.84 -5.87
C ARG A 65 15.17 -14.31 -6.07
N ASN A 66 16.15 -15.19 -6.22
CA ASN A 66 15.92 -16.64 -6.20
C ASN A 66 15.35 -17.02 -4.82
N PHE A 67 14.03 -17.01 -4.69
CA PHE A 67 13.36 -17.32 -3.44
C PHE A 67 13.16 -18.83 -3.35
N SER A 68 14.15 -19.51 -2.79
CA SER A 68 13.97 -20.83 -2.18
C SER A 68 13.25 -20.75 -0.83
N LYS A 69 12.86 -19.55 -0.37
CA LYS A 69 12.27 -19.30 0.95
C LYS A 69 11.00 -18.47 0.85
N SER A 70 9.98 -18.84 1.63
CA SER A 70 8.64 -18.24 1.62
C SER A 70 8.67 -16.78 2.08
N VAL A 71 8.75 -15.86 1.11
CA VAL A 71 8.49 -14.45 1.37
C VAL A 71 7.06 -14.31 1.88
N VAL A 72 6.81 -13.42 2.83
CA VAL A 72 5.46 -13.01 3.23
C VAL A 72 4.70 -12.60 1.96
N THR A 73 3.73 -13.41 1.55
CA THR A 73 3.01 -13.28 0.27
C THR A 73 1.87 -12.27 0.32
N THR A 74 1.85 -11.41 1.33
CA THR A 74 0.74 -10.51 1.66
C THR A 74 1.27 -9.11 1.96
N PHE A 75 0.41 -8.10 1.81
CA PHE A 75 0.76 -6.73 2.19
C PHE A 75 0.95 -6.61 3.71
N PRO A 76 1.89 -5.77 4.19
CA PRO A 76 2.11 -5.58 5.61
C PRO A 76 0.86 -5.16 6.40
N VAL A 77 -0.06 -4.39 5.78
CA VAL A 77 -1.34 -4.03 6.40
C VAL A 77 -2.16 -5.27 6.80
N TYR A 78 -2.16 -6.32 5.98
CA TYR A 78 -2.92 -7.53 6.25
C TYR A 78 -2.35 -8.28 7.47
N GLU A 79 -1.03 -8.46 7.50
CA GLU A 79 -0.35 -9.12 8.63
C GLU A 79 -0.48 -8.32 9.93
N LEU A 80 -0.46 -6.98 9.85
CA LEU A 80 -0.71 -6.11 11.00
C LEU A 80 -2.13 -6.26 11.53
N CYS A 81 -3.14 -6.25 10.65
CA CYS A 81 -4.53 -6.41 11.05
C CYS A 81 -4.79 -7.79 11.65
N ARG A 82 -4.20 -8.83 11.06
CA ARG A 82 -4.28 -10.19 11.58
C ARG A 82 -3.66 -10.30 12.97
N ALA A 83 -2.45 -9.76 13.17
CA ALA A 83 -1.81 -9.77 14.48
C ALA A 83 -2.63 -8.98 15.52
N PHE A 84 -3.27 -7.87 15.12
CA PHE A 84 -4.19 -7.13 15.97
C PHE A 84 -5.43 -7.94 16.36
N LEU A 85 -6.05 -8.60 15.38
CA LEU A 85 -7.22 -9.46 15.61
C LEU A 85 -6.87 -10.62 16.55
N ASP A 86 -5.75 -11.29 16.32
CA ASP A 86 -5.28 -12.41 17.15
C ASP A 86 -4.99 -11.96 18.60
N ALA A 87 -4.50 -10.73 18.80
CA ALA A 87 -4.14 -10.21 20.12
C ALA A 87 -5.33 -9.63 20.90
N SER A 88 -6.28 -8.97 20.21
CA SER A 88 -7.37 -8.23 20.85
C SER A 88 -8.72 -8.94 20.79
N GLY A 89 -8.88 -9.92 19.90
CA GLY A 89 -10.18 -10.51 19.54
C GLY A 89 -11.10 -9.57 18.76
N GLN A 90 -10.63 -8.37 18.39
CA GLN A 90 -11.41 -7.35 17.69
C GLN A 90 -10.76 -7.00 16.34
N LYS A 91 -11.60 -6.70 15.34
CA LYS A 91 -11.10 -6.22 14.05
C LYS A 91 -10.67 -4.75 14.18
N PRO A 92 -9.48 -4.37 13.70
CA PRO A 92 -9.11 -2.96 13.63
C PRO A 92 -9.89 -2.27 12.51
N GLN A 93 -10.07 -0.95 12.65
CA GLN A 93 -10.61 -0.11 11.58
C GLN A 93 -9.49 0.30 10.63
N VAL A 94 -9.70 0.11 9.33
CA VAL A 94 -8.74 0.43 8.27
C VAL A 94 -9.41 1.33 7.25
N ILE A 95 -8.82 2.50 7.03
CA ILE A 95 -9.22 3.38 5.93
C ILE A 95 -8.23 3.17 4.78
N VAL A 96 -8.76 2.84 3.61
CA VAL A 96 -7.96 2.66 2.38
C VAL A 96 -8.37 3.72 1.38
N VAL A 97 -7.39 4.46 0.87
CA VAL A 97 -7.60 5.39 -0.25
C VAL A 97 -7.14 4.72 -1.54
N LEU A 98 -8.05 4.58 -2.50
CA LEU A 98 -7.85 3.91 -3.77
C LEU A 98 -7.91 4.91 -4.92
N ARG A 99 -7.02 4.76 -5.90
CA ARG A 99 -6.90 5.63 -7.07
C ARG A 99 -7.11 4.81 -8.32
N GLU A 100 -7.59 5.43 -9.38
CA GLU A 100 -7.71 4.82 -10.71
C GLU A 100 -6.48 3.94 -11.04
N PRO A 101 -6.68 2.66 -11.43
CA PRO A 101 -5.63 1.65 -11.53
C PRO A 101 -4.41 2.06 -12.36
N ILE A 102 -4.59 2.63 -13.55
CA ILE A 102 -3.49 3.02 -14.45
C ILE A 102 -2.70 4.18 -13.84
N SER A 103 -3.40 5.19 -13.32
CA SER A 103 -2.83 6.33 -12.61
C SER A 103 -2.05 5.90 -11.36
N TYR A 104 -2.56 4.92 -10.62
CA TYR A 104 -1.86 4.31 -9.49
C TYR A 104 -0.58 3.60 -9.91
N LEU A 105 -0.63 2.80 -10.98
CA LEU A 105 0.54 2.09 -11.51
C LEU A 105 1.59 3.06 -12.06
N ARG A 106 1.16 4.12 -12.74
CA ARG A 106 2.00 5.24 -13.18
C ARG A 106 2.70 5.87 -11.98
N SER A 107 1.96 6.24 -10.93
CA SER A 107 2.53 6.82 -9.71
C SER A 107 3.57 5.89 -9.05
N ASN A 108 3.32 4.57 -9.02
CA ASN A 108 4.28 3.59 -8.51
C ASN A 108 5.53 3.47 -9.38
N TYR A 109 5.37 3.51 -10.71
CA TYR A 109 6.49 3.52 -11.65
C TYR A 109 7.41 4.73 -11.44
N ILE A 110 6.84 5.93 -11.34
CA ILE A 110 7.60 7.18 -11.11
C ILE A 110 8.40 7.07 -9.81
N ARG A 111 7.76 6.64 -8.73
CA ARG A 111 8.41 6.41 -7.44
C ARG A 111 9.56 5.40 -7.54
N MET A 112 9.33 4.29 -8.24
CA MET A 112 10.35 3.26 -8.45
C MET A 112 11.56 3.82 -9.20
N CYS A 113 11.35 4.66 -10.22
CA CYS A 113 12.45 5.35 -10.91
C CYS A 113 13.25 6.24 -9.95
N GLU A 114 12.59 7.06 -9.15
CA GLU A 114 13.25 7.95 -8.20
C GLU A 114 14.05 7.18 -7.14
N MET A 115 13.48 6.10 -6.62
CA MET A 115 14.20 5.22 -5.70
C MET A 115 15.42 4.59 -6.39
N ARG A 116 15.31 4.12 -7.63
CA ARG A 116 16.46 3.55 -8.37
C ARG A 116 17.57 4.57 -8.60
N LYS A 117 17.21 5.79 -9.02
CA LYS A 117 18.16 6.91 -9.20
C LYS A 117 18.91 7.20 -7.90
N LYS A 118 18.21 7.31 -6.76
CA LYS A 118 18.81 7.51 -5.43
C LYS A 118 19.80 6.42 -5.02
N HIS A 119 19.68 5.22 -5.58
CA HIS A 119 20.59 4.09 -5.35
C HIS A 119 21.57 3.85 -6.51
N GLY A 120 21.77 4.82 -7.42
CA GLY A 120 22.70 4.70 -8.54
C GLY A 120 22.34 3.62 -9.57
N ASN A 121 21.07 3.20 -9.62
CA ASN A 121 20.59 2.20 -10.57
C ASN A 121 19.84 2.86 -11.73
N SER A 122 19.94 2.29 -12.93
CA SER A 122 19.10 2.70 -14.07
C SER A 122 17.62 2.39 -13.80
N CYS A 123 16.73 3.29 -14.26
CA CYS A 123 15.30 3.00 -14.22
C CYS A 123 14.93 1.93 -15.25
N LEU A 124 13.94 1.09 -14.92
CA LEU A 124 13.28 0.26 -15.92
C LEU A 124 12.37 1.16 -16.77
N SER A 125 12.09 0.77 -18.00
CA SER A 125 10.98 1.37 -18.76
C SER A 125 9.63 0.95 -18.16
N ALA A 126 8.57 1.73 -18.43
CA ALA A 126 7.23 1.50 -17.88
C ALA A 126 6.66 0.12 -18.24
N ASP A 127 6.83 -0.32 -19.50
CA ASP A 127 6.44 -1.65 -19.98
C ASP A 127 7.17 -2.76 -19.21
N ARG A 128 8.47 -2.61 -18.97
CA ARG A 128 9.27 -3.59 -18.22
C ARG A 128 8.86 -3.64 -16.76
N PHE A 129 8.51 -2.50 -16.17
CA PHE A 129 7.98 -2.44 -14.81
C PHE A 129 6.66 -3.23 -14.70
N VAL A 130 5.67 -2.91 -15.53
CA VAL A 130 4.36 -3.58 -15.51
C VAL A 130 4.47 -5.07 -15.85
N ALA A 131 5.28 -5.44 -16.85
CA ALA A 131 5.51 -6.84 -17.18
C ALA A 131 6.15 -7.63 -16.04
N ARG A 132 6.91 -6.98 -15.14
CA ARG A 132 7.40 -7.62 -13.91
C ARG A 132 6.31 -7.72 -12.86
N GLN A 133 5.52 -6.67 -12.63
CA GLN A 133 4.39 -6.72 -11.69
C GLN A 133 3.40 -7.84 -12.07
N ALA A 134 3.05 -7.97 -13.35
CA ALA A 134 2.20 -9.05 -13.86
C ALA A 134 2.79 -10.45 -13.63
N ARG A 135 4.11 -10.60 -13.79
CA ARG A 135 4.77 -11.88 -13.49
C ARG A 135 4.81 -12.17 -12.00
N CYS A 136 5.04 -11.15 -11.17
CA CYS A 136 4.98 -11.27 -9.72
C CYS A 136 3.58 -11.69 -9.27
N GLU A 137 2.52 -11.04 -9.77
CA GLU A 137 1.15 -11.36 -9.42
C GLU A 137 0.75 -12.79 -9.83
N LYS A 138 1.17 -13.25 -11.02
CA LYS A 138 0.91 -14.62 -11.47
C LYS A 138 1.63 -15.67 -10.61
N ALA A 139 2.84 -15.37 -10.14
CA ALA A 139 3.63 -16.31 -9.34
C ALA A 139 3.25 -16.27 -7.85
N HIS A 140 2.93 -15.08 -7.35
CA HIS A 140 2.65 -14.79 -5.95
C HIS A 140 1.52 -13.73 -5.87
N PRO A 141 0.25 -14.15 -6.04
CA PRO A 141 -0.89 -13.25 -5.93
C PRO A 141 -0.89 -12.52 -4.58
N GLY A 142 -1.30 -11.26 -4.55
CA GLY A 142 -1.37 -10.48 -3.31
C GLY A 142 -0.10 -9.70 -2.95
N THR A 143 0.92 -9.70 -3.83
CA THR A 143 2.22 -9.09 -3.54
C THR A 143 2.59 -7.94 -4.46
N SER A 144 2.00 -7.85 -5.65
CA SER A 144 2.43 -6.87 -6.65
C SER A 144 1.65 -5.57 -6.56
N ALA A 145 2.08 -4.55 -7.29
CA ALA A 145 1.30 -3.33 -7.45
C ALA A 145 -0.07 -3.61 -8.12
N LEU A 146 -0.21 -4.71 -8.87
CA LEU A 146 -1.49 -5.06 -9.48
C LEU A 146 -2.53 -5.46 -8.43
N THR A 147 -2.14 -6.04 -7.30
CA THR A 147 -3.12 -6.38 -6.26
C THR A 147 -3.84 -5.14 -5.75
N ALA A 148 -3.10 -4.08 -5.39
CA ALA A 148 -3.72 -2.84 -4.91
C ALA A 148 -4.52 -2.11 -6.01
N ALA A 149 -4.15 -2.31 -7.29
CA ALA A 149 -4.89 -1.79 -8.44
C ALA A 149 -6.19 -2.60 -8.73
N MET A 150 -6.27 -3.85 -8.26
CA MET A 150 -7.48 -4.68 -8.29
C MET A 150 -8.32 -4.38 -7.03
N HIS A 151 -9.02 -3.24 -7.04
CA HIS A 151 -9.66 -2.66 -5.86
C HIS A 151 -10.53 -3.66 -5.09
N GLN A 152 -11.43 -4.35 -5.79
CA GLN A 152 -12.35 -5.30 -5.16
C GLN A 152 -11.61 -6.43 -4.44
N SER A 153 -10.68 -7.13 -5.10
CA SER A 153 -9.93 -8.22 -4.46
C SER A 153 -9.10 -7.72 -3.27
N PHE A 154 -8.50 -6.53 -3.39
CA PHE A 154 -7.70 -5.96 -2.32
C PHE A 154 -8.54 -5.66 -1.08
N VAL A 155 -9.68 -4.98 -1.25
CA VAL A 155 -10.60 -4.65 -0.16
C VAL A 155 -11.17 -5.92 0.47
N SER A 156 -11.68 -6.85 -0.32
CA SER A 156 -12.26 -8.09 0.19
C SER A 156 -11.24 -8.97 0.94
N ALA A 157 -9.97 -8.96 0.53
CA ALA A 157 -8.92 -9.62 1.29
C ALA A 157 -8.71 -8.95 2.67
N LEU A 158 -8.77 -7.63 2.77
CA LEU A 158 -8.61 -6.92 4.04
C LEU A 158 -9.80 -7.08 4.97
N GLU A 159 -11.02 -7.12 4.44
CA GLU A 159 -12.26 -7.31 5.21
C GLU A 159 -12.29 -8.63 6.00
N ALA A 160 -11.50 -9.63 5.58
CA ALA A 160 -11.31 -10.87 6.33
C ALA A 160 -10.72 -10.63 7.74
N VAL A 161 -9.87 -9.61 7.88
CA VAL A 161 -9.08 -9.34 9.11
C VAL A 161 -9.30 -7.94 9.70
N ALA A 162 -10.07 -7.07 9.06
CA ALA A 162 -10.32 -5.69 9.47
C ALA A 162 -11.74 -5.21 9.13
N GLU A 163 -12.17 -4.13 9.76
CA GLU A 163 -13.31 -3.31 9.31
C GLU A 163 -12.79 -2.27 8.32
N VAL A 164 -13.16 -2.38 7.05
CA VAL A 164 -12.56 -1.56 5.98
C VAL A 164 -13.51 -0.45 5.54
N LYS A 165 -13.00 0.79 5.53
CA LYS A 165 -13.60 1.93 4.84
C LYS A 165 -12.74 2.28 3.63
N ALA A 166 -13.23 2.00 2.44
CA ALA A 166 -12.54 2.34 1.19
C ALA A 166 -13.10 3.63 0.59
N VAL A 167 -12.21 4.52 0.16
CA VAL A 167 -12.52 5.87 -0.34
C VAL A 167 -11.74 6.13 -1.63
N GLY A 168 -12.35 6.84 -2.58
CA GLY A 168 -11.68 7.24 -3.82
C GLY A 168 -10.68 8.39 -3.59
N PHE A 169 -9.55 8.37 -4.30
CA PHE A 169 -8.56 9.44 -4.20
C PHE A 169 -9.11 10.77 -4.70
N ARG A 170 -9.91 10.77 -5.77
CA ARG A 170 -10.58 11.99 -6.24
C ARG A 170 -11.58 12.53 -5.23
N GLU A 171 -12.34 11.65 -4.58
CA GLU A 171 -13.27 11.99 -3.51
C GLU A 171 -12.54 12.62 -2.32
N GLN A 172 -11.39 12.06 -1.93
CA GLN A 172 -10.52 12.63 -0.90
C GLN A 172 -10.08 14.05 -1.25
N ILE A 173 -9.59 14.28 -2.48
CA ILE A 173 -9.13 15.61 -2.91
C ILE A 173 -10.28 16.63 -2.94
N ALA A 174 -11.46 16.19 -3.39
CA ALA A 174 -12.64 17.06 -3.51
C ALA A 174 -13.31 17.37 -2.16
N SER A 175 -12.99 16.61 -1.11
CA SER A 175 -13.66 16.77 0.18
C SER A 175 -13.28 18.06 0.90
N SER A 176 -14.32 18.77 1.36
CA SER A 176 -14.22 19.89 2.29
C SER A 176 -14.09 19.43 3.75
N ASP A 177 -14.38 18.16 4.03
CA ASP A 177 -14.31 17.55 5.37
C ASP A 177 -13.79 16.10 5.28
N LEU A 178 -12.48 15.95 5.45
CA LEU A 178 -11.81 14.65 5.43
C LEU A 178 -12.15 13.78 6.64
N CYS A 179 -12.44 14.37 7.80
CA CYS A 179 -12.77 13.63 9.02
C CYS A 179 -14.08 12.88 8.83
N SER A 180 -15.13 13.56 8.36
CA SER A 180 -16.40 12.93 8.03
C SER A 180 -16.25 11.88 6.92
N LEU A 181 -15.49 12.19 5.86
CA LEU A 181 -15.20 11.25 4.79
C LEU A 181 -14.56 9.96 5.33
N PHE A 182 -13.67 10.07 6.31
CA PHE A 182 -13.00 8.94 6.96
C PHE A 182 -13.83 8.29 8.08
N GLY A 183 -15.00 8.81 8.43
CA GLY A 183 -15.85 8.28 9.51
C GLY A 183 -15.30 8.62 10.91
N LEU A 184 -14.54 9.70 11.00
CA LEU A 184 -13.98 10.24 12.24
C LEU A 184 -14.92 11.34 12.77
N GLU A 185 -16.16 10.96 13.08
CA GLU A 185 -17.18 11.88 13.59
C GLU A 185 -16.73 12.53 14.91
N GLY A 186 -16.90 13.85 15.02
CA GLY A 186 -16.52 14.62 16.20
C GLY A 186 -15.10 15.22 16.17
N GLU A 187 -14.27 14.85 15.20
CA GLU A 187 -12.98 15.50 14.96
C GLU A 187 -13.15 16.81 14.16
N PRO A 188 -12.28 17.83 14.35
CA PRO A 188 -12.34 19.05 13.55
C PRO A 188 -12.19 18.74 12.06
N GLY A 189 -13.18 19.11 11.25
CA GLY A 189 -13.12 18.92 9.80
C GLY A 189 -12.02 19.76 9.16
N PHE A 190 -11.31 19.17 8.20
CA PHE A 190 -10.30 19.86 7.40
C PHE A 190 -10.38 19.42 5.93
N SER A 191 -10.02 20.32 5.03
CA SER A 191 -10.02 20.09 3.58
C SER A 191 -8.65 19.65 3.08
N PHE A 192 -8.62 18.82 2.05
CA PHE A 192 -7.37 18.42 1.38
C PHE A 192 -6.57 19.62 0.84
N ALA A 193 -7.24 20.73 0.47
CA ALA A 193 -6.60 21.94 -0.03
C ALA A 193 -5.68 22.64 0.99
N GLN A 194 -5.80 22.30 2.28
CA GLN A 194 -5.01 22.87 3.36
C GLN A 194 -3.61 22.23 3.49
N PHE A 195 -3.37 21.09 2.82
CA PHE A 195 -2.09 20.39 2.88
C PHE A 195 -1.10 20.90 1.81
N PRO A 196 0.19 21.03 2.16
CA PRO A 196 1.21 21.38 1.19
C PRO A 196 1.30 20.32 0.08
N ARG A 197 1.44 20.76 -1.18
CA ARG A 197 1.69 19.85 -2.30
C ARG A 197 3.14 19.33 -2.21
N GLU A 198 3.33 18.16 -1.63
CA GLU A 198 4.67 17.61 -1.34
C GLU A 198 5.44 17.04 -2.55
N ASN A 199 4.84 16.94 -3.75
CA ASN A 199 5.50 16.32 -4.90
C ASN A 199 5.39 17.20 -6.16
N ARG A 200 6.42 18.00 -6.45
CA ARG A 200 6.69 18.49 -7.81
C ARG A 200 7.85 17.68 -8.36
N PHE A 201 7.56 16.65 -9.15
CA PHE A 201 8.60 15.88 -9.84
C PHE A 201 9.15 16.73 -10.98
N THR A 202 10.44 17.03 -10.95
CA THR A 202 11.02 18.03 -11.85
C THR A 202 11.57 17.50 -13.16
N GLU A 203 11.80 16.19 -13.36
CA GLU A 203 12.33 15.69 -14.64
C GLU A 203 12.16 14.16 -14.78
N MET A 204 11.33 13.73 -15.74
CA MET A 204 11.23 12.33 -16.20
C MET A 204 11.65 12.22 -17.66
N ALA A 205 12.24 11.08 -18.03
CA ALA A 205 12.68 10.82 -19.40
C ALA A 205 11.51 10.62 -20.38
N ASP A 206 10.36 10.17 -19.89
CA ASP A 206 9.12 10.01 -20.64
C ASP A 206 8.06 10.95 -20.05
N ASP A 207 7.20 11.52 -20.89
CA ASP A 207 6.00 12.23 -20.43
C ASP A 207 4.96 11.26 -19.82
N GLU A 208 4.08 11.78 -18.96
CA GLU A 208 3.10 10.94 -18.25
C GLU A 208 2.16 10.17 -19.20
N ALA A 209 1.80 10.72 -20.36
CA ALA A 209 0.91 10.08 -21.31
C ALA A 209 1.57 8.89 -22.00
N THR A 210 2.86 9.02 -22.33
CA THR A 210 3.69 7.93 -22.85
C THR A 210 3.79 6.79 -21.84
N ILE A 211 3.98 7.11 -20.55
CA ILE A 211 4.02 6.10 -19.48
C ILE A 211 2.69 5.35 -19.40
N GLU A 212 1.56 6.06 -19.36
CA GLU A 212 0.23 5.44 -19.30
C GLU A 212 -0.05 4.53 -20.49
N ARG A 213 0.24 4.99 -21.70
CA ARG A 213 0.07 4.18 -22.91
C ARG A 213 0.86 2.88 -22.81
N LEU A 214 2.13 2.94 -22.42
CA LEU A 214 2.99 1.75 -22.27
C LEU A 214 2.47 0.80 -21.18
N ILE A 215 1.97 1.34 -20.06
CA ILE A 215 1.35 0.57 -18.98
C ILE A 215 0.13 -0.18 -19.53
N THR A 216 -0.81 0.53 -20.15
CA THR A 216 -2.07 -0.02 -20.67
C THR A 216 -1.83 -1.10 -21.73
N GLU A 217 -0.99 -0.82 -22.73
CA GLU A 217 -0.65 -1.80 -23.78
C GLU A 217 -0.01 -3.07 -23.19
N THR A 218 0.84 -2.91 -22.18
CA THR A 218 1.49 -4.04 -21.52
C THR A 218 0.52 -4.85 -20.68
N LEU A 219 -0.40 -4.21 -19.95
CA LEU A 219 -1.44 -4.89 -19.18
C LEU A 219 -2.34 -5.72 -20.09
N ALA A 220 -2.73 -5.18 -21.25
CA ALA A 220 -3.50 -5.92 -22.26
C ALA A 220 -2.75 -7.17 -22.72
N LYS A 221 -1.48 -7.02 -23.14
CA LYS A 221 -0.61 -8.15 -23.56
C LYS A 221 -0.38 -9.18 -22.47
N LYS A 222 -0.45 -8.81 -21.20
CA LYS A 222 -0.26 -9.71 -20.05
C LYS A 222 -1.57 -10.31 -19.52
N GLY A 223 -2.73 -9.92 -20.06
CA GLY A 223 -4.05 -10.42 -19.66
C GLY A 223 -4.52 -9.87 -18.32
N PHE A 224 -4.14 -8.64 -17.96
CA PHE A 224 -4.54 -7.99 -16.71
C PHE A 224 -5.44 -6.76 -16.91
N LEU A 225 -5.50 -6.18 -18.12
CA LEU A 225 -6.24 -4.93 -18.34
C LEU A 225 -7.75 -5.09 -18.04
N ASP A 226 -8.40 -6.07 -18.67
CA ASP A 226 -9.84 -6.31 -18.47
C ASP A 226 -10.17 -6.64 -17.02
N ARG A 227 -9.27 -7.40 -16.37
CA ARG A 227 -9.42 -7.74 -14.95
C ARG A 227 -9.34 -6.50 -14.06
N LEU A 228 -8.39 -5.60 -14.31
CA LEU A 228 -8.29 -4.35 -13.55
C LEU A 228 -9.55 -3.50 -13.71
N HIS A 229 -10.09 -3.39 -14.93
CA HIS A 229 -11.34 -2.65 -15.15
C HIS A 229 -12.54 -3.31 -14.46
N ALA A 230 -12.64 -4.64 -14.49
CA ALA A 230 -13.73 -5.36 -13.82
C ALA A 230 -13.68 -5.22 -12.29
N GLU A 231 -12.47 -5.11 -11.73
CA GLU A 231 -12.25 -5.00 -10.28
C GLU A 231 -12.20 -3.54 -9.78
N GLN A 232 -12.15 -2.55 -10.68
CA GLN A 232 -12.12 -1.15 -10.33
C GLN A 232 -13.46 -0.72 -9.70
N ARG A 233 -13.36 -0.13 -8.51
CA ARG A 233 -14.51 0.43 -7.77
C ARG A 233 -14.38 1.93 -7.45
N TYR A 234 -13.20 2.50 -7.67
CA TYR A 234 -12.83 3.85 -7.21
C TYR A 234 -11.97 4.56 -8.27
N GLU A 235 -11.99 5.90 -8.26
CA GLU A 235 -11.24 6.78 -9.17
C GLU A 235 -10.21 7.67 -8.46
#